data_AF-A0A9W7M443-F1
#
_entry.id   AF-A0A9W7M443-F1
#
_cell.length_a   1.000
_cell.length_b   1.000
_cell.length_c   1.000
_cell.angle_alpha   90.00
_cell.angle_beta   90.00
_cell.angle_gamma   90.00
#
_symmetry.space_group_name_H-M   'P 1'
#
loop_
_entity.id
_entity.type
_entity.pdbx_description
1 polymer ?
#
loop_
_entity_poly.entity_id
_entity_poly.type
_entity_poly.pdbx_seq_one_letter_code
_entity_poly.pdbx_strand_id
1 'polypeptide(L)'
;MASSHLLHNQSLFFPSPFKNRCFSNAPPTKLHFQRTPFVKASNKQLEIVYDPDERLNKLADEVDKEAPFSRLTLFSPCKINVFLRITSKREDGYHDLASLFHTVSLGDIIKFSLSPSKTTDRLSTNVSGVPLDDRNLIIKALNLYRKKTGSSNFFWVHLDKKVPTGAGLGGGSSNAATALWAANQFNGCVATERELQEWSSEIGSDIPFFFSHGAAYCTGRGEIVKDISPPLPFDIPMVLIKPKEACPTAEVYKHLQVDQTSNVDPLTLLEKISMNGISQDVCINDLEPPAFEVLPSLKRLKQRVTAAGRGQYDAVFMSGSGSTIVGIGSPDPPQFVYDDEDYSDVFLSDANFINREENEWYKELVSTTVSDPSEASATF
;
A
#
# COMPACT_ATOMS: atom_id res chain seq x y z
N MET A 1 -36.50 0.88 -68.62
CA MET A 1 -35.97 1.95 -67.75
C MET A 1 -34.80 1.32 -66.98
N ALA A 2 -33.57 1.15 -67.48
CA ALA A 2 -32.58 2.09 -68.06
C ALA A 2 -32.39 3.30 -67.12
N SER A 3 -31.23 3.60 -66.52
CA SER A 3 -29.80 3.56 -66.93
C SER A 3 -28.92 3.50 -65.66
N SER A 4 -27.78 2.80 -65.51
CA SER A 4 -26.45 2.80 -66.18
C SER A 4 -25.64 4.11 -66.09
N HIS A 5 -24.48 4.08 -65.41
CA HIS A 5 -23.14 4.66 -65.72
C HIS A 5 -22.25 4.52 -64.46
N LEU A 6 -21.13 3.77 -64.37
CA LEU A 6 -19.84 3.67 -65.10
C LEU A 6 -18.93 4.92 -65.06
N LEU A 7 -17.75 4.69 -64.45
CA LEU A 7 -16.39 5.23 -64.72
C LEU A 7 -16.04 6.67 -64.29
N HIS A 8 -15.04 6.81 -63.41
CA HIS A 8 -13.68 7.20 -63.85
C HIS A 8 -12.58 7.02 -62.79
N ASN A 9 -11.49 6.43 -63.25
CA ASN A 9 -10.12 6.47 -62.74
C ASN A 9 -9.62 7.93 -62.73
N GLN A 10 -8.81 8.33 -61.74
CA GLN A 10 -7.63 9.18 -61.99
C GLN A 10 -6.68 9.28 -60.78
N SER A 11 -5.45 8.85 -61.06
CA SER A 11 -4.19 9.07 -60.35
C SER A 11 -3.66 10.50 -60.51
N LEU A 12 -3.11 11.08 -59.44
CA LEU A 12 -2.14 12.19 -59.48
C LEU A 12 -1.12 11.92 -58.35
N PHE A 13 0.07 11.35 -58.59
CA PHE A 13 1.32 12.00 -59.03
C PHE A 13 1.68 13.30 -58.28
N PHE A 14 2.55 13.14 -57.27
CA PHE A 14 3.77 13.89 -56.86
C PHE A 14 4.08 15.26 -57.51
N PRO A 15 4.69 16.23 -56.79
CA PRO A 15 6.10 16.10 -56.38
C PRO A 15 6.54 16.70 -55.04
N SER A 16 7.44 15.96 -54.37
CA SER A 16 8.58 16.52 -53.62
C SER A 16 9.64 16.97 -54.63
N PRO A 17 10.36 18.08 -54.39
CA PRO A 17 11.79 17.92 -54.11
C PRO A 17 12.39 18.96 -53.15
N PHE A 18 13.41 18.53 -52.38
CA PHE A 18 14.71 19.20 -52.08
C PHE A 18 15.30 18.55 -50.82
N LYS A 19 16.03 17.43 -50.94
CA LYS A 19 17.50 17.30 -51.11
C LYS A 19 18.38 18.05 -50.10
N ASN A 20 18.98 17.21 -49.24
CA ASN A 20 20.39 17.12 -48.86
C ASN A 20 21.07 18.30 -48.14
N ARG A 21 21.51 18.03 -46.90
CA ARG A 21 22.93 18.17 -46.53
C ARG A 21 23.36 17.04 -45.60
N CYS A 22 24.29 16.23 -46.09
CA CYS A 22 25.13 15.34 -45.31
C CYS A 22 26.01 16.17 -44.37
N PHE A 23 26.23 15.70 -43.14
CA PHE A 23 27.53 15.81 -42.51
C PHE A 23 27.87 14.51 -41.77
N SER A 24 29.13 14.16 -41.96
CA SER A 24 29.86 12.94 -41.68
C SER A 24 30.12 12.66 -40.21
N ASN A 25 30.16 11.36 -39.92
CA ASN A 25 30.91 10.65 -38.89
C ASN A 25 32.04 11.44 -38.19
N ALA A 26 31.94 11.54 -36.85
CA ALA A 26 33.08 11.68 -35.96
C ALA A 26 32.90 10.72 -34.75
N PRO A 27 33.93 9.93 -34.36
CA PRO A 27 33.85 8.99 -33.25
C PRO A 27 33.92 9.71 -31.88
N PRO A 28 33.49 9.06 -30.78
CA PRO A 28 33.46 9.69 -29.47
C PRO A 28 34.89 10.00 -28.97
N THR A 29 35.12 11.25 -28.63
CA THR A 29 36.36 11.77 -28.06
C THR A 29 36.63 11.10 -26.71
N LYS A 30 37.74 10.36 -26.62
CA LYS A 30 38.31 9.90 -25.34
C LYS A 30 38.72 11.13 -24.53
N LEU A 31 38.09 11.36 -23.38
CA LEU A 31 38.62 12.26 -22.36
C LEU A 31 39.88 11.62 -21.75
N HIS A 32 41.05 12.10 -22.19
CA HIS A 32 42.30 11.88 -21.49
C HIS A 32 42.33 12.79 -20.25
N PHE A 33 42.21 12.20 -19.06
CA PHE A 33 42.55 12.89 -17.83
C PHE A 33 44.08 12.85 -17.63
N GLN A 34 44.70 14.03 -17.67
CA GLN A 34 46.08 14.22 -17.24
C GLN A 34 46.18 14.00 -15.73
N ARG A 35 47.16 13.19 -15.32
CA ARG A 35 47.61 13.07 -13.92
C ARG A 35 48.54 14.24 -13.58
N THR A 36 48.28 14.93 -12.48
CA THR A 36 49.22 15.82 -11.79
C THR A 36 49.06 15.66 -10.26
N PRO A 37 50.09 15.97 -9.47
CA PRO A 37 50.74 14.99 -8.62
C PRO A 37 50.30 15.00 -7.15
N PHE A 38 50.64 13.90 -6.47
CA PHE A 38 50.52 13.70 -5.03
C PHE A 38 51.13 14.85 -4.22
N VAL A 39 50.33 15.41 -3.30
CA VAL A 39 50.80 16.07 -2.08
C VAL A 39 50.17 15.33 -0.91
N LYS A 40 51.02 14.77 -0.03
CA LYS A 40 50.60 14.05 1.19
C LYS A 40 50.17 15.04 2.27
N ALA A 41 48.96 14.86 2.81
CA ALA A 41 48.63 15.25 4.19
C ALA A 41 47.44 14.42 4.71
N SER A 42 47.65 13.79 5.88
CA SER A 42 46.71 13.10 6.80
C SER A 42 45.63 12.16 6.23
N ASN A 43 45.81 10.87 6.51
CA ASN A 43 44.84 9.78 6.32
C ASN A 43 43.50 10.05 7.03
N LYS A 44 42.48 10.41 6.26
CA LYS A 44 41.10 9.91 6.41
C LYS A 44 40.60 9.63 5.00
N GLN A 45 40.44 8.35 4.67
CA GLN A 45 39.75 7.93 3.46
C GLN A 45 38.27 8.24 3.68
N LEU A 46 37.84 9.44 3.28
CA LEU A 46 36.43 9.79 3.15
C LEU A 46 35.95 9.06 1.89
N GLU A 47 35.24 7.96 2.10
CA GLU A 47 34.48 7.31 1.03
C GLU A 47 33.30 8.22 0.71
N ILE A 48 33.50 9.14 -0.23
CA ILE A 48 32.42 9.96 -0.78
C ILE A 48 31.64 9.00 -1.70
N VAL A 49 30.64 8.33 -1.13
CA VAL A 49 29.62 7.63 -1.90
C VAL A 49 28.84 8.71 -2.65
N TYR A 50 29.16 8.89 -3.92
CA TYR A 50 28.41 9.77 -4.79
C TYR A 50 27.13 9.04 -5.19
N ASP A 51 26.04 9.33 -4.48
CA ASP A 51 24.69 8.90 -4.86
C ASP A 51 24.04 10.01 -5.71
N PRO A 52 24.06 9.90 -7.05
CA PRO A 52 23.43 10.88 -7.92
C PRO A 52 21.91 10.97 -7.70
N ASP A 53 21.25 9.91 -7.23
CA ASP A 53 19.81 9.88 -6.99
C ASP A 53 19.47 10.65 -5.71
N GLU A 54 20.25 10.53 -4.64
CA GLU A 54 20.07 11.31 -3.41
C GLU A 54 20.25 12.81 -3.65
N ARG A 55 21.25 13.19 -4.46
CA ARG A 55 21.49 14.59 -4.82
C ARG A 55 20.41 15.14 -5.75
N LEU A 56 19.89 14.33 -6.68
CA LEU A 56 18.77 14.70 -7.53
C LEU A 56 17.49 14.90 -6.70
N ASN A 57 17.27 14.04 -5.69
CA ASN A 57 16.16 14.15 -4.76
C ASN A 57 16.27 15.43 -3.92
N LYS A 58 17.42 15.70 -3.30
CA LYS A 58 17.67 16.93 -2.52
C LYS A 58 17.55 18.21 -3.35
N LEU A 59 18.16 18.27 -4.53
CA LEU A 59 18.05 19.46 -5.39
C LEU A 59 16.60 19.70 -5.81
N ALA A 60 15.84 18.64 -6.02
CA ALA A 60 14.48 18.77 -6.47
C ALA A 60 13.52 19.11 -5.33
N ASP A 61 13.80 18.66 -4.09
CA ASP A 61 13.09 19.10 -2.89
C ASP A 61 13.32 20.61 -2.61
N GLU A 62 14.50 21.16 -2.93
CA GLU A 62 14.80 22.60 -2.83
C GLU A 62 14.09 23.44 -3.92
N VAL A 63 13.86 22.87 -5.10
CA VAL A 63 13.17 23.53 -6.22
C VAL A 63 11.63 23.49 -6.06
N ASP A 64 11.10 22.58 -5.24
CA ASP A 64 9.67 22.28 -5.09
C ASP A 64 8.85 23.30 -4.26
N LYS A 65 9.48 24.31 -3.63
CA LYS A 65 8.74 25.28 -2.80
C LYS A 65 7.79 26.20 -3.57
N GLU A 66 7.93 26.33 -4.89
CA GLU A 66 7.12 27.24 -5.71
C GLU A 66 6.48 26.63 -6.97
N ALA A 67 6.56 25.31 -7.17
CA ALA A 67 6.00 24.67 -8.38
C ALA A 67 4.56 24.15 -8.17
N PRO A 68 3.62 24.40 -9.10
CA PRO A 68 2.28 23.83 -9.05
C PRO A 68 2.34 22.31 -9.25
N PHE A 69 1.96 21.52 -8.22
CA PHE A 69 1.82 20.05 -8.22
C PHE A 69 2.80 19.28 -9.12
N SER A 70 4.10 19.55 -9.01
CA SER A 70 5.15 18.74 -9.65
C SER A 70 5.26 17.37 -8.99
N ARG A 71 4.96 17.30 -7.69
CA ARG A 71 5.12 16.11 -6.85
C ARG A 71 4.05 15.98 -5.78
N LEU A 72 3.78 14.74 -5.38
CA LEU A 72 2.94 14.37 -4.25
C LEU A 72 3.63 13.31 -3.41
N THR A 73 3.67 13.50 -2.09
CA THR A 73 4.05 12.45 -1.14
C THR A 73 2.81 12.09 -0.33
N LEU A 74 2.39 10.83 -0.40
CA LEU A 74 1.17 10.35 0.22
C LEU A 74 1.44 9.17 1.13
N PHE A 75 0.74 9.14 2.26
CA PHE A 75 0.72 8.00 3.17
C PHE A 75 -0.28 6.96 2.67
N SER A 76 0.11 5.68 2.71
CA SER A 76 -0.67 4.54 2.26
C SER A 76 -0.88 3.59 3.44
N PRO A 77 -1.99 3.72 4.20
CA PRO A 77 -2.16 3.00 5.46
C PRO A 77 -2.42 1.51 5.24
N CYS A 78 -2.18 0.72 6.27
CA CYS A 78 -2.69 -0.65 6.35
C CYS A 78 -4.14 -0.69 6.82
N LYS A 79 -4.72 -1.89 6.77
CA LYS A 79 -5.96 -2.24 7.44
C LYS A 79 -5.78 -3.45 8.33
N ILE A 80 -6.66 -3.58 9.31
CA ILE A 80 -6.91 -4.84 9.99
C ILE A 80 -8.35 -5.30 9.79
N ASN A 81 -8.57 -6.61 9.94
CA ASN A 81 -9.90 -7.20 10.05
C ASN A 81 -10.23 -7.40 11.52
N VAL A 82 -11.03 -6.52 12.12
CA VAL A 82 -11.44 -6.67 13.53
C VAL A 82 -12.20 -7.99 13.71
N PHE A 83 -13.07 -8.31 12.75
CA PHE A 83 -13.57 -9.66 12.53
C PHE A 83 -13.62 -9.97 11.03
N LEU A 84 -13.61 -11.23 10.65
CA LEU A 84 -13.80 -11.73 9.29
C LEU A 84 -14.61 -13.03 9.36
N ARG A 85 -15.84 -12.97 8.83
CA ARG A 85 -16.75 -14.10 8.70
C ARG A 85 -16.83 -14.51 7.23
N ILE A 86 -16.81 -15.80 6.94
CA ILE A 86 -17.15 -16.35 5.63
C ILE A 86 -18.63 -16.76 5.68
N THR A 87 -19.46 -16.14 4.83
CA THR A 87 -20.91 -16.30 4.87
C THR A 87 -21.41 -17.34 3.88
N SER A 88 -20.75 -17.51 2.74
CA SER A 88 -21.07 -18.57 1.78
C SER A 88 -19.94 -18.80 0.77
N LYS A 89 -20.01 -19.93 0.05
CA LYS A 89 -19.19 -20.18 -1.13
C LYS A 89 -19.94 -19.75 -2.38
N ARG A 90 -19.26 -19.06 -3.29
CA ARG A 90 -19.84 -18.54 -4.53
C ARG A 90 -19.64 -19.50 -5.69
N GLU A 91 -20.47 -19.36 -6.72
CA GLU A 91 -20.36 -20.12 -7.96
C GLU A 91 -19.10 -19.76 -8.78
N ASP A 92 -18.60 -18.54 -8.62
CA ASP A 92 -17.39 -18.02 -9.31
C ASP A 92 -16.06 -18.51 -8.69
N GLY A 93 -16.13 -19.40 -7.69
CA GLY A 93 -14.97 -19.95 -7.00
C GLY A 93 -14.41 -19.08 -5.85
N TYR A 94 -14.99 -17.90 -5.62
CA TYR A 94 -14.69 -17.07 -4.44
C TYR A 94 -15.61 -17.42 -3.26
N HIS A 95 -15.46 -16.67 -2.17
CA HIS A 95 -16.31 -16.77 -0.99
C HIS A 95 -16.92 -15.41 -0.71
N ASP A 96 -18.20 -15.40 -0.32
CA ASP A 96 -18.78 -14.22 0.29
C ASP A 96 -18.28 -14.12 1.73
N LEU A 97 -17.91 -12.92 2.12
CA LEU A 97 -17.44 -12.57 3.45
C LEU A 97 -18.22 -11.38 4.00
N ALA A 98 -18.15 -11.24 5.32
CA ALA A 98 -18.59 -10.07 6.06
C ALA A 98 -17.52 -9.74 7.11
N SER A 99 -17.06 -8.49 7.13
CA SER A 99 -15.90 -8.12 7.95
C SER A 99 -15.96 -6.65 8.34
N LEU A 100 -15.54 -6.35 9.57
CA LEU A 100 -15.20 -4.98 9.96
C LEU A 100 -13.74 -4.72 9.61
N PHE A 101 -13.51 -3.88 8.61
CA PHE A 101 -12.19 -3.38 8.26
C PHE A 101 -11.94 -2.06 8.98
N HIS A 102 -10.73 -1.86 9.47
CA HIS A 102 -10.30 -0.58 10.02
C HIS A 102 -8.87 -0.24 9.57
N THR A 103 -8.64 0.99 9.11
CA THR A 103 -7.29 1.49 8.82
C THR A 103 -6.48 1.70 10.08
N VAL A 104 -5.18 1.46 9.98
CA VAL A 104 -4.23 1.61 11.10
C VAL A 104 -3.03 2.47 10.70
N SER A 105 -2.33 3.01 11.70
CA SER A 105 -1.22 3.96 11.53
C SER A 105 0.05 3.37 10.93
N LEU A 106 0.17 2.05 10.84
CA LEU A 106 1.23 1.42 10.03
C LEU A 106 0.89 1.59 8.54
N GLY A 107 1.81 2.11 7.74
CA GLY A 107 1.62 2.26 6.30
C GLY A 107 2.92 2.50 5.54
N ASP A 108 2.80 2.52 4.21
CA ASP A 108 3.88 2.87 3.29
C ASP A 108 3.84 4.37 2.96
N ILE A 109 4.96 4.91 2.47
CA ILE A 109 5.02 6.27 1.90
C ILE A 109 5.25 6.16 0.40
N ILE A 110 4.45 6.87 -0.39
CA ILE A 110 4.55 6.84 -1.85
C ILE A 110 4.76 8.25 -2.38
N LYS A 111 5.85 8.42 -3.13
CA LYS A 111 6.19 9.66 -3.81
C LYS A 111 5.84 9.53 -5.28
N PHE A 112 5.08 10.49 -5.79
CA PHE A 112 4.63 10.57 -7.18
C PHE A 112 5.14 11.87 -7.80
N SER A 113 5.50 11.81 -9.07
CA SER A 113 5.75 12.98 -9.90
C SER A 113 5.38 12.69 -11.34
N LEU A 114 5.08 13.72 -12.13
CA LEU A 114 4.82 13.53 -13.55
C LEU A 114 6.09 13.06 -14.25
N SER A 115 5.96 11.98 -15.02
CA SER A 115 7.02 11.51 -15.88
C SER A 115 7.15 12.41 -17.11
N PRO A 116 8.37 12.79 -17.50
CA PRO A 116 8.64 13.33 -18.83
C PRO A 116 8.29 12.32 -19.95
N SER A 117 8.29 11.02 -19.64
CA SER A 117 7.84 9.98 -20.54
C SER A 117 6.33 10.06 -20.75
N LYS A 118 5.88 9.82 -21.99
CA LYS A 118 4.46 9.73 -22.35
C LYS A 118 4.02 8.33 -22.75
N THR A 119 4.80 7.32 -22.36
CA THR A 119 4.56 5.92 -22.79
C THR A 119 4.68 4.90 -21.68
N THR A 120 5.35 5.21 -20.57
CA THR A 120 5.54 4.26 -19.46
C THR A 120 5.67 4.97 -18.13
N ASP A 121 5.06 4.39 -17.10
CA ASP A 121 5.35 4.72 -15.72
C ASP A 121 6.72 4.14 -15.33
N ARG A 122 7.36 4.71 -14.32
CA ARG A 122 8.52 4.10 -13.66
C ARG A 122 8.22 3.94 -12.18
N LEU A 123 8.40 2.74 -11.66
CA LEU A 123 8.24 2.42 -10.26
C LEU A 123 9.58 1.96 -9.67
N SER A 124 9.95 2.52 -8.53
CA SER A 124 11.08 2.07 -7.70
C SER A 124 10.63 1.87 -6.26
N THR A 125 11.43 1.16 -5.47
CA THR A 125 11.16 0.90 -4.06
C THR A 125 12.46 0.58 -3.31
N ASN A 126 12.45 0.77 -1.99
CA ASN A 126 13.53 0.40 -1.08
C ASN A 126 13.60 -1.12 -0.78
N VAL A 127 12.56 -1.90 -1.11
CA VAL A 127 12.48 -3.33 -0.77
C VAL A 127 12.64 -4.23 -2.00
N SER A 128 13.63 -5.13 -1.97
CA SER A 128 13.83 -6.12 -3.02
C SER A 128 12.67 -7.13 -3.13
N GLY A 129 12.42 -7.65 -4.33
CA GLY A 129 11.40 -8.68 -4.57
C GLY A 129 9.97 -8.17 -4.76
N VAL A 130 9.70 -6.89 -4.50
CA VAL A 130 8.45 -6.24 -4.92
C VAL A 130 8.47 -6.06 -6.45
N PRO A 131 7.46 -6.55 -7.20
CA PRO A 131 7.41 -6.36 -8.65
C PRO A 131 7.40 -4.86 -9.00
N LEU A 132 8.15 -4.45 -10.02
CA LEU A 132 8.19 -3.06 -10.50
C LEU A 132 7.51 -2.88 -11.88
N ASP A 133 6.83 -3.92 -12.35
CA ASP A 133 6.16 -4.01 -13.64
C ASP A 133 4.63 -4.10 -13.49
N ASP A 134 3.92 -4.47 -14.55
CA ASP A 134 2.45 -4.58 -14.59
C ASP A 134 1.86 -5.59 -13.60
N ARG A 135 2.67 -6.38 -12.90
CA ARG A 135 2.20 -7.20 -11.78
C ARG A 135 1.93 -6.36 -10.54
N ASN A 136 2.58 -5.21 -10.37
CA ASN A 136 2.39 -4.32 -9.23
C ASN A 136 1.04 -3.60 -9.28
N LEU A 137 0.33 -3.59 -8.16
CA LEU A 137 -0.98 -2.96 -8.03
C LEU A 137 -0.95 -1.44 -8.26
N ILE A 138 0.15 -0.75 -7.94
CA ILE A 138 0.36 0.68 -8.28
C ILE A 138 0.30 0.88 -9.80
N ILE A 139 1.04 0.08 -10.57
CA ILE A 139 1.07 0.20 -12.03
C ILE A 139 -0.30 -0.14 -12.61
N LYS A 140 -0.98 -1.18 -12.09
CA LYS A 140 -2.35 -1.52 -12.50
C LYS A 140 -3.34 -0.39 -12.21
N ALA A 141 -3.23 0.28 -11.05
CA ALA A 141 -4.04 1.43 -10.70
C ALA A 141 -3.83 2.60 -11.66
N LEU A 142 -2.59 2.98 -11.97
CA LEU A 142 -2.29 4.05 -12.93
C LEU A 142 -2.80 3.72 -14.34
N ASN A 143 -2.62 2.48 -14.79
CA ASN A 143 -3.17 1.98 -16.05
C ASN A 143 -4.71 2.06 -16.09
N LEU A 144 -5.37 1.62 -15.01
CA LEU A 144 -6.82 1.68 -14.88
C LEU A 144 -7.33 3.13 -14.91
N TYR A 145 -6.69 4.02 -14.16
CA TYR A 145 -7.03 5.45 -14.15
C TYR A 145 -6.98 6.05 -15.56
N ARG A 146 -5.89 5.82 -16.30
CA ARG A 146 -5.78 6.27 -17.70
C ARG A 146 -6.87 5.68 -18.58
N LYS A 147 -7.15 4.38 -18.44
CA LYS A 147 -8.21 3.70 -19.21
C LYS A 147 -9.60 4.32 -18.96
N LYS A 148 -9.89 4.74 -17.73
CA LYS A 148 -11.19 5.31 -17.34
C LYS A 148 -11.35 6.78 -17.72
N THR A 149 -10.26 7.54 -17.68
CA THR A 149 -10.31 9.02 -17.81
C THR A 149 -9.80 9.53 -19.15
N GLY A 150 -9.08 8.71 -19.93
CA GLY A 150 -8.36 9.16 -21.12
C GLY A 150 -7.10 9.98 -20.81
N SER A 151 -6.66 10.02 -19.54
CA SER A 151 -5.43 10.73 -19.15
C SER A 151 -4.22 10.21 -19.93
N SER A 152 -3.37 11.15 -20.36
CA SER A 152 -2.08 10.87 -21.03
C SER A 152 -0.88 11.04 -20.09
N ASN A 153 -1.15 11.19 -18.78
CA ASN A 153 -0.10 11.36 -17.78
C ASN A 153 0.46 10.00 -17.35
N PHE A 154 1.80 9.97 -17.29
CA PHE A 154 2.57 8.88 -16.74
C PHE A 154 3.36 9.41 -15.55
N PHE A 155 3.79 8.52 -14.68
CA PHE A 155 4.33 8.86 -13.38
C PHE A 155 5.69 8.23 -13.14
N TRP A 156 6.55 8.98 -12.46
CA TRP A 156 7.62 8.39 -11.67
C TRP A 156 7.11 8.21 -10.25
N VAL A 157 7.21 6.98 -9.76
CA VAL A 157 6.70 6.56 -8.47
C VAL A 157 7.83 5.93 -7.68
N HIS A 158 8.02 6.37 -6.44
CA HIS A 158 8.88 5.71 -5.48
C HIS A 158 8.04 5.23 -4.28
N LEU A 159 8.07 3.93 -4.03
CA LEU A 159 7.40 3.29 -2.90
C LEU A 159 8.43 3.05 -1.79
N ASP A 160 8.36 3.83 -0.71
CA ASP A 160 9.04 3.53 0.54
C ASP A 160 8.17 2.57 1.35
N LYS A 161 8.51 1.27 1.23
CA LYS A 161 7.74 0.17 1.77
C LYS A 161 8.19 -0.17 3.18
N LYS A 162 7.29 0.05 4.15
CA LYS A 162 7.43 -0.39 5.55
C LYS A 162 6.57 -1.63 5.82
N VAL A 163 5.43 -1.73 5.16
CA VAL A 163 4.45 -2.80 5.36
C VAL A 163 4.97 -4.11 4.77
N PRO A 164 5.10 -5.20 5.55
CA PRO A 164 5.58 -6.46 5.02
C PRO A 164 4.63 -7.04 3.96
N THR A 165 5.21 -7.55 2.87
CA THR A 165 4.45 -8.28 1.84
C THR A 165 3.84 -9.56 2.42
N GLY A 166 2.59 -9.88 2.06
CA GLY A 166 1.92 -11.11 2.51
C GLY A 166 1.51 -11.12 3.99
N ALA A 167 1.38 -9.94 4.61
CA ALA A 167 1.05 -9.78 6.02
C ALA A 167 -0.45 -9.88 6.36
N GLY A 168 -1.34 -9.90 5.36
CA GLY A 168 -2.80 -9.83 5.59
C GLY A 168 -3.31 -8.42 5.92
N LEU A 169 -2.43 -7.41 5.86
CA LEU A 169 -2.69 -6.01 6.24
C LEU A 169 -3.16 -5.11 5.07
N GLY A 170 -3.35 -5.67 3.88
CA GLY A 170 -3.84 -4.91 2.72
C GLY A 170 -2.88 -3.87 2.15
N GLY A 171 -1.58 -3.88 2.51
CA GLY A 171 -0.62 -2.84 2.09
C GLY A 171 -0.56 -2.62 0.57
N GLY A 172 -0.47 -3.68 -0.24
CA GLY A 172 -0.49 -3.54 -1.70
C GLY A 172 -1.79 -2.97 -2.25
N SER A 173 -2.92 -3.30 -1.63
CA SER A 173 -4.24 -2.76 -1.98
C SER A 173 -4.32 -1.27 -1.66
N SER A 174 -3.82 -0.87 -0.48
CA SER A 174 -3.69 0.53 -0.11
C SER A 174 -2.81 1.30 -1.10
N ASN A 175 -1.67 0.72 -1.49
CA ASN A 175 -0.77 1.38 -2.44
C ASN A 175 -1.46 1.66 -3.79
N ALA A 176 -2.33 0.75 -4.26
CA ALA A 176 -3.15 0.97 -5.45
C ALA A 176 -4.20 2.07 -5.27
N ALA A 177 -4.91 2.09 -4.15
CA ALA A 177 -5.88 3.14 -3.85
C ALA A 177 -5.19 4.52 -3.80
N THR A 178 -4.04 4.60 -3.12
CA THR A 178 -3.20 5.81 -3.07
C THR A 178 -2.72 6.23 -4.46
N ALA A 179 -2.40 5.29 -5.35
CA ALA A 179 -2.01 5.59 -6.73
C ALA A 179 -3.18 6.12 -7.58
N LEU A 180 -4.38 5.56 -7.44
CA LEU A 180 -5.60 6.09 -8.07
C LEU A 180 -5.90 7.51 -7.57
N TRP A 181 -5.81 7.74 -6.26
CA TRP A 181 -5.98 9.05 -5.66
C TRP A 181 -4.96 10.05 -6.21
N ALA A 182 -3.66 9.72 -6.18
CA ALA A 182 -2.60 10.58 -6.69
C ALA A 182 -2.82 10.93 -8.16
N ALA A 183 -3.11 9.94 -9.01
CA ALA A 183 -3.38 10.16 -10.41
C ALA A 183 -4.55 11.13 -10.61
N ASN A 184 -5.60 11.03 -9.79
CA ASN A 184 -6.71 11.96 -9.85
C ASN A 184 -6.32 13.38 -9.49
N GLN A 185 -5.52 13.57 -8.43
CA GLN A 185 -5.01 14.89 -8.02
C GLN A 185 -4.19 15.55 -9.14
N PHE A 186 -3.26 14.82 -9.77
CA PHE A 186 -2.47 15.34 -10.89
C PHE A 186 -3.27 15.69 -12.15
N ASN A 187 -4.49 15.16 -12.28
CA ASN A 187 -5.38 15.43 -13.41
C ASN A 187 -6.50 16.41 -13.05
N GLY A 188 -6.41 17.13 -11.94
CA GLY A 188 -7.39 18.14 -11.55
C GLY A 188 -8.70 17.55 -11.02
N CYS A 189 -8.64 16.38 -10.39
CA CYS A 189 -9.76 15.72 -9.72
C CYS A 189 -10.97 15.47 -10.63
N VAL A 190 -10.72 15.00 -11.87
CA VAL A 190 -11.77 14.74 -12.85
C VAL A 190 -12.72 13.60 -12.47
N ALA A 191 -12.28 12.67 -11.62
CA ALA A 191 -13.11 11.60 -11.08
C ALA A 191 -13.54 11.92 -9.65
N THR A 192 -14.77 11.56 -9.30
CA THR A 192 -15.26 11.59 -7.92
C THR A 192 -14.64 10.46 -7.09
N GLU A 193 -14.59 10.60 -5.77
CA GLU A 193 -14.11 9.52 -4.89
C GLU A 193 -14.89 8.23 -5.07
N ARG A 194 -16.21 8.34 -5.26
CA ARG A 194 -17.09 7.21 -5.53
C ARG A 194 -16.68 6.47 -6.81
N GLU A 195 -16.38 7.19 -7.89
CA GLU A 195 -15.90 6.56 -9.13
C GLU A 195 -14.56 5.85 -8.93
N LEU A 196 -13.62 6.48 -8.20
CA LEU A 196 -12.33 5.85 -7.86
C LEU A 196 -12.54 4.56 -7.05
N GLN A 197 -13.43 4.60 -6.05
CA GLN A 197 -13.80 3.45 -5.24
C GLN A 197 -14.39 2.33 -6.09
N GLU A 198 -15.37 2.64 -6.95
CA GLU A 198 -16.02 1.69 -7.84
C GLU A 198 -15.01 1.05 -8.82
N TRP A 199 -14.17 1.84 -9.49
CA TRP A 199 -13.17 1.33 -10.43
C TRP A 199 -12.15 0.43 -9.74
N SER A 200 -11.73 0.79 -8.53
CA SER A 200 -10.69 0.07 -7.80
C SER A 200 -11.02 -1.40 -7.52
N SER A 201 -12.32 -1.75 -7.48
CA SER A 201 -12.78 -3.14 -7.34
C SER A 201 -12.37 -4.05 -8.51
N GLU A 202 -12.06 -3.49 -9.69
CA GLU A 202 -11.59 -4.25 -10.87
C GLU A 202 -10.19 -4.84 -10.67
N ILE A 203 -9.38 -4.24 -9.80
CA ILE A 203 -7.98 -4.65 -9.58
C ILE A 203 -7.74 -5.36 -8.24
N GLY A 204 -8.68 -5.26 -7.30
CA GLY A 204 -8.59 -5.98 -6.02
C GLY A 204 -9.74 -5.68 -5.05
N SER A 205 -10.21 -6.71 -4.35
CA SER A 205 -11.39 -6.64 -3.46
C SER A 205 -11.19 -5.75 -2.23
N ASP A 206 -9.96 -5.64 -1.71
CA ASP A 206 -9.65 -4.80 -0.55
C ASP A 206 -9.40 -3.32 -0.93
N ILE A 207 -9.24 -2.99 -2.22
CA ILE A 207 -8.85 -1.64 -2.65
C ILE A 207 -9.96 -0.60 -2.41
N PRO A 208 -11.25 -0.90 -2.70
CA PRO A 208 -12.35 0.02 -2.41
C PRO A 208 -12.42 0.48 -0.96
N PHE A 209 -12.00 -0.35 -0.01
CA PHE A 209 -12.01 -0.02 1.41
C PHE A 209 -11.14 1.20 1.74
N PHE A 210 -10.02 1.42 1.05
CA PHE A 210 -9.16 2.57 1.31
C PHE A 210 -9.74 3.89 0.81
N PHE A 211 -10.90 3.86 0.15
CA PHE A 211 -11.72 5.05 -0.11
C PHE A 211 -12.81 5.27 0.95
N SER A 212 -12.88 4.45 2.00
CA SER A 212 -13.73 4.68 3.17
C SER A 212 -13.22 5.84 4.03
N HIS A 213 -13.97 6.19 5.08
CA HIS A 213 -13.52 7.12 6.12
C HIS A 213 -12.59 6.48 7.17
N GLY A 214 -12.24 5.20 7.00
CA GLY A 214 -11.27 4.48 7.84
C GLY A 214 -11.85 3.29 8.60
N ALA A 215 -13.16 3.26 8.85
CA ALA A 215 -13.86 2.10 9.39
C ALA A 215 -15.04 1.76 8.49
N ALA A 216 -15.14 0.49 8.06
CA ALA A 216 -16.23 0.05 7.20
C ALA A 216 -16.62 -1.40 7.45
N TYR A 217 -17.92 -1.66 7.30
CA TYR A 217 -18.46 -3.00 7.17
C TYR A 217 -18.40 -3.42 5.71
N CYS A 218 -17.53 -4.37 5.41
CA CYS A 218 -17.25 -4.85 4.06
C CYS A 218 -17.91 -6.20 3.80
N THR A 219 -18.56 -6.34 2.64
CA THR A 219 -19.26 -7.57 2.21
C THR A 219 -18.92 -7.96 0.77
N GLY A 220 -19.54 -9.02 0.24
CA GLY A 220 -19.16 -9.62 -1.03
C GLY A 220 -17.83 -10.34 -0.87
N ARG A 221 -16.84 -10.07 -1.71
CA ARG A 221 -15.44 -10.48 -1.52
C ARG A 221 -14.64 -9.48 -0.68
N GLY A 222 -15.29 -8.45 -0.14
CA GLY A 222 -14.69 -7.29 0.54
C GLY A 222 -14.86 -5.96 -0.21
N GLU A 223 -15.32 -6.00 -1.47
CA GLU A 223 -15.45 -4.84 -2.34
C GLU A 223 -16.71 -4.00 -2.11
N ILE A 224 -17.73 -4.58 -1.46
CA ILE A 224 -18.95 -3.85 -1.10
C ILE A 224 -18.70 -3.18 0.24
N VAL A 225 -18.30 -1.91 0.19
CA VAL A 225 -17.89 -1.12 1.35
C VAL A 225 -19.06 -0.28 1.84
N LYS A 226 -19.42 -0.46 3.12
CA LYS A 226 -20.34 0.43 3.82
C LYS A 226 -19.60 1.11 4.95
N ASP A 227 -19.36 2.42 4.82
CA ASP A 227 -18.81 3.22 5.90
C ASP A 227 -19.61 3.05 7.19
N ILE A 228 -18.89 3.01 8.29
CA ILE A 228 -19.48 3.07 9.62
C ILE A 228 -18.85 4.24 10.37
N SER A 229 -19.65 4.93 11.18
CA SER A 229 -19.10 5.86 12.16
C SER A 229 -18.11 5.08 13.04
N PRO A 230 -16.90 5.61 13.27
CA PRO A 230 -15.82 4.86 13.92
C PRO A 230 -16.34 4.25 15.21
N PRO A 231 -16.51 2.91 15.26
CA PRO A 231 -17.13 2.26 16.41
C PRO A 231 -16.16 2.18 17.60
N LEU A 232 -14.91 2.60 17.40
CA LEU A 232 -13.80 2.38 18.29
C LEU A 232 -13.03 3.68 18.52
N PRO A 233 -12.62 3.94 19.78
CA PRO A 233 -11.69 5.02 20.09
C PRO A 233 -10.36 4.89 19.33
N PHE A 234 -9.83 6.02 18.87
CA PHE A 234 -8.57 6.06 18.12
C PHE A 234 -7.33 5.83 18.98
N ASP A 235 -7.46 6.00 20.29
CA ASP A 235 -6.40 5.86 21.30
C ASP A 235 -6.23 4.44 21.82
N ILE A 236 -6.95 3.45 21.28
CA ILE A 236 -6.71 2.04 21.59
C ILE A 236 -5.39 1.60 20.94
N PRO A 237 -4.34 1.35 21.73
CA PRO A 237 -3.06 0.94 21.17
C PRO A 237 -3.12 -0.53 20.75
N MET A 238 -2.32 -0.89 19.76
CA MET A 238 -2.13 -2.29 19.37
C MET A 238 -0.71 -2.57 18.94
N VAL A 239 -0.34 -3.84 18.98
CA VAL A 239 0.89 -4.38 18.44
C VAL A 239 0.59 -5.32 17.27
N LEU A 240 1.31 -5.13 16.18
CA LEU A 240 1.29 -5.98 14.99
C LEU A 240 2.53 -6.86 15.01
N ILE A 241 2.33 -8.17 15.03
CA ILE A 241 3.37 -9.19 15.15
C ILE A 241 3.31 -10.08 13.91
N LYS A 242 4.24 -9.89 12.98
CA LYS A 242 4.27 -10.59 11.70
C LYS A 242 5.51 -11.50 11.62
N PRO A 243 5.35 -12.83 11.60
CA PRO A 243 6.47 -13.74 11.42
C PRO A 243 7.04 -13.63 10.00
N LYS A 244 8.27 -14.11 9.79
CA LYS A 244 8.95 -14.02 8.48
C LYS A 244 8.14 -14.68 7.37
N GLU A 245 7.54 -15.83 7.66
CA GLU A 245 6.73 -16.60 6.74
C GLU A 245 5.45 -15.86 6.37
N ALA A 246 5.14 -15.85 5.06
CA ALA A 246 3.84 -15.42 4.57
C ALA A 246 2.88 -16.61 4.57
N CYS A 247 1.58 -16.33 4.71
CA CYS A 247 0.53 -17.31 4.53
C CYS A 247 -0.18 -17.02 3.20
N PRO A 248 0.05 -17.81 2.13
CA PRO A 248 -0.52 -17.52 0.82
C PRO A 248 -2.04 -17.55 0.87
N THR A 249 -2.70 -16.42 0.58
CA THR A 249 -4.16 -16.29 0.65
C THR A 249 -4.90 -17.40 -0.09
N ALA A 250 -4.45 -17.73 -1.30
CA ALA A 250 -5.06 -18.78 -2.11
C ALA A 250 -5.01 -20.17 -1.44
N GLU A 251 -3.90 -20.51 -0.76
CA GLU A 251 -3.78 -21.79 -0.05
C GLU A 251 -4.65 -21.81 1.22
N VAL A 252 -4.78 -20.68 1.93
CA VAL A 252 -5.70 -20.58 3.08
C VAL A 252 -7.14 -20.83 2.66
N TYR A 253 -7.60 -20.16 1.59
CA TYR A 253 -8.96 -20.37 1.07
C TYR A 253 -9.19 -21.78 0.52
N LYS A 254 -8.14 -22.46 0.05
CA LYS A 254 -8.24 -23.86 -0.42
C LYS A 254 -8.46 -24.85 0.73
N HIS A 255 -7.95 -24.55 1.93
CA HIS A 255 -8.14 -25.36 3.13
C HIS A 255 -9.40 -24.98 3.91
N LEU A 256 -10.08 -23.89 3.54
CA LEU A 256 -11.29 -23.43 4.19
C LEU A 256 -12.44 -24.44 4.01
N GLN A 257 -13.02 -24.85 5.12
CA GLN A 257 -14.22 -25.68 5.19
C GLN A 257 -15.38 -24.81 5.69
N VAL A 258 -16.26 -24.39 4.77
CA VAL A 258 -17.32 -23.39 5.05
C VAL A 258 -18.32 -23.88 6.09
N ASP A 259 -18.54 -25.19 6.18
CA ASP A 259 -19.40 -25.83 7.20
C ASP A 259 -18.80 -25.83 8.61
N GLN A 260 -17.51 -25.50 8.75
CA GLN A 260 -16.80 -25.42 10.03
C GLN A 260 -16.52 -23.98 10.47
N THR A 261 -17.00 -22.99 9.72
CA THR A 261 -16.91 -21.59 10.12
C THR A 261 -17.88 -21.31 11.27
N SER A 262 -17.68 -20.20 11.99
CA SER A 262 -18.58 -19.88 13.11
C SER A 262 -20.01 -19.58 12.65
N ASN A 263 -21.01 -19.86 13.50
CA ASN A 263 -22.41 -19.56 13.17
C ASN A 263 -22.85 -18.17 13.66
N VAL A 264 -21.91 -17.34 14.15
CA VAL A 264 -22.23 -16.02 14.67
C VAL A 264 -22.55 -15.06 13.52
N ASP A 265 -23.69 -14.39 13.62
CA ASP A 265 -24.10 -13.34 12.68
C ASP A 265 -23.08 -12.16 12.74
N PRO A 266 -22.45 -11.80 11.60
CA PRO A 266 -21.55 -10.65 11.54
C PRO A 266 -22.16 -9.34 12.03
N LEU A 267 -23.48 -9.13 11.87
CA LEU A 267 -24.15 -7.92 12.35
C LEU A 267 -24.24 -7.88 13.88
N THR A 268 -24.41 -9.04 14.53
CA THR A 268 -24.34 -9.15 16.00
C THR A 268 -22.93 -8.84 16.51
N LEU A 269 -21.87 -9.23 15.78
CA LEU A 269 -20.50 -8.84 16.13
C LEU A 269 -20.32 -7.33 16.06
N LEU A 270 -20.78 -6.71 14.98
CA LEU A 270 -20.70 -5.26 14.79
C LEU A 270 -21.44 -4.51 15.90
N GLU A 271 -22.67 -4.93 16.24
CA GLU A 271 -23.46 -4.35 17.33
C GLU A 271 -22.73 -4.44 18.67
N LYS A 272 -22.18 -5.61 19.00
CA LYS A 272 -21.40 -5.80 20.24
C LYS A 272 -20.18 -4.89 20.30
N ILE A 273 -19.45 -4.73 19.19
CA ILE A 273 -18.28 -3.83 19.10
C ILE A 273 -18.72 -2.39 19.36
N SER A 274 -19.81 -1.94 18.73
CA SER A 274 -20.32 -0.58 18.93
C SER A 274 -20.83 -0.32 20.35
N MET A 275 -21.38 -1.34 21.03
CA MET A 275 -21.92 -1.18 22.39
C MET A 275 -20.86 -1.33 23.49
N ASN A 276 -19.94 -2.29 23.33
CA ASN A 276 -19.07 -2.76 24.42
C ASN A 276 -17.57 -2.57 24.12
N GLY A 277 -17.21 -2.12 22.92
CA GLY A 277 -15.82 -2.04 22.45
C GLY A 277 -15.29 -3.38 21.95
N ILE A 278 -13.96 -3.46 21.76
CA ILE A 278 -13.29 -4.69 21.34
C ILE A 278 -13.04 -5.63 22.52
N SER A 279 -13.29 -6.90 22.27
CA SER A 279 -13.01 -8.01 23.18
C SER A 279 -12.68 -9.28 22.37
N GLN A 280 -12.09 -10.27 23.01
CA GLN A 280 -11.73 -11.52 22.35
C GLN A 280 -12.92 -12.25 21.68
N ASP A 281 -14.15 -12.14 22.19
CA ASP A 281 -15.34 -12.82 21.65
C ASP A 281 -15.88 -12.18 20.36
N VAL A 282 -15.54 -10.92 20.08
CA VAL A 282 -15.93 -10.25 18.84
C VAL A 282 -14.87 -10.34 17.75
N CYS A 283 -13.60 -10.56 18.13
CA CYS A 283 -12.48 -10.70 17.20
C CYS A 283 -12.38 -12.11 16.60
N ILE A 284 -13.36 -12.46 15.77
CA ILE A 284 -13.45 -13.76 15.08
C ILE A 284 -12.91 -13.63 13.67
N ASN A 285 -11.99 -14.52 13.27
CA ASN A 285 -11.54 -14.64 11.88
C ASN A 285 -11.64 -16.09 11.41
N ASP A 286 -12.56 -16.38 10.50
CA ASP A 286 -12.79 -17.72 9.92
C ASP A 286 -11.60 -18.26 9.12
N LEU A 287 -10.68 -17.40 8.72
CA LEU A 287 -9.47 -17.82 8.03
C LEU A 287 -8.37 -18.28 8.99
N GLU A 288 -8.53 -18.10 10.30
CA GLU A 288 -7.56 -18.58 11.29
C GLU A 288 -7.38 -20.10 11.27
N PRO A 289 -8.44 -20.94 11.41
CA PRO A 289 -8.27 -22.38 11.37
C PRO A 289 -7.53 -22.88 10.13
N PRO A 290 -7.92 -22.54 8.88
CA PRO A 290 -7.18 -22.99 7.71
C PRO A 290 -5.78 -22.36 7.60
N ALA A 291 -5.57 -21.11 8.04
CA ALA A 291 -4.23 -20.52 8.06
C ALA A 291 -3.30 -21.24 9.05
N PHE A 292 -3.83 -21.76 10.15
CA PHE A 292 -3.09 -22.55 11.13
C PHE A 292 -2.78 -23.97 10.66
N GLU A 293 -3.59 -24.52 9.75
CA GLU A 293 -3.26 -25.77 9.06
C GLU A 293 -2.13 -25.56 8.05
N VAL A 294 -2.21 -24.49 7.26
CA VAL A 294 -1.17 -24.12 6.28
C VAL A 294 0.14 -23.74 6.95
N LEU A 295 0.08 -22.99 8.06
CA LEU A 295 1.25 -22.51 8.80
C LEU A 295 1.10 -22.78 10.31
N PRO A 296 1.41 -24.00 10.79
CA PRO A 296 1.27 -24.36 12.20
C PRO A 296 2.11 -23.53 13.17
N SER A 297 3.22 -22.93 12.70
CA SER A 297 4.01 -21.98 13.50
C SER A 297 3.23 -20.72 13.85
N LEU A 298 2.32 -20.27 12.98
CA LEU A 298 1.47 -19.10 13.24
C LEU A 298 0.48 -19.36 14.37
N LYS A 299 -0.07 -20.58 14.45
CA LYS A 299 -0.91 -21.01 15.58
C LYS A 299 -0.15 -20.95 16.89
N ARG A 300 1.09 -21.49 16.91
CA ARG A 300 1.96 -21.46 18.09
C ARG A 300 2.29 -20.03 18.50
N LEU A 301 2.60 -19.15 17.55
CA LEU A 301 2.84 -17.73 17.79
C LEU A 301 1.61 -17.09 18.45
N LYS A 302 0.41 -17.22 17.85
CA LYS A 302 -0.83 -16.66 18.43
C LYS A 302 -1.03 -17.15 19.86
N GLN A 303 -0.91 -18.45 20.11
CA GLN A 303 -1.09 -19.04 21.44
C GLN A 303 -0.10 -18.48 22.47
N ARG A 304 1.17 -18.29 22.08
CA ARG A 304 2.20 -17.69 22.96
C ARG A 304 1.91 -16.21 23.22
N VAL A 305 1.53 -15.44 22.20
CA VAL A 305 1.11 -14.03 22.37
C VAL A 305 -0.07 -13.91 23.32
N THR A 306 -1.12 -14.72 23.13
CA THR A 306 -2.27 -14.75 24.03
C THR A 306 -1.90 -15.14 25.46
N ALA A 307 -1.01 -16.11 25.65
CA ALA A 307 -0.61 -16.55 26.98
C ALA A 307 0.26 -15.51 27.71
N ALA A 308 1.21 -14.90 27.00
CA ALA A 308 2.14 -13.93 27.56
C ALA A 308 1.51 -12.54 27.79
N GLY A 309 0.57 -12.13 26.91
CA GLY A 309 -0.14 -10.85 27.02
C GLY A 309 -1.41 -10.89 27.88
N ARG A 310 -1.60 -11.92 28.73
CA ARG A 310 -2.78 -12.02 29.60
C ARG A 310 -2.86 -10.81 30.53
N GLY A 311 -3.98 -10.08 30.44
CA GLY A 311 -4.21 -8.85 31.22
C GLY A 311 -3.60 -7.59 30.60
N GLN A 312 -2.90 -7.70 29.46
CA GLN A 312 -2.39 -6.57 28.69
C GLN A 312 -3.19 -6.35 27.41
N TYR A 313 -3.68 -7.42 26.78
CA TYR A 313 -4.48 -7.35 25.56
C TYR A 313 -5.96 -7.64 25.84
N ASP A 314 -6.84 -6.84 25.25
CA ASP A 314 -8.30 -7.05 25.22
C ASP A 314 -8.67 -8.18 24.24
N ALA A 315 -7.88 -8.33 23.17
CA ALA A 315 -8.00 -9.41 22.19
C ALA A 315 -6.67 -9.71 21.49
N VAL A 316 -6.51 -10.98 21.06
CA VAL A 316 -5.45 -11.43 20.17
C VAL A 316 -6.06 -12.19 19.00
N PHE A 317 -5.82 -11.72 17.78
CA PHE A 317 -6.43 -12.28 16.57
C PHE A 317 -5.53 -12.09 15.34
N MET A 318 -5.78 -12.86 14.28
CA MET A 318 -5.09 -12.74 13.00
C MET A 318 -5.80 -11.74 12.09
N SER A 319 -5.06 -10.90 11.38
CA SER A 319 -5.61 -10.02 10.34
C SER A 319 -5.60 -10.70 8.95
N GLY A 320 -6.65 -10.49 8.16
CA GLY A 320 -6.79 -11.05 6.81
C GLY A 320 -6.66 -12.58 6.77
N SER A 321 -5.94 -13.10 5.78
CA SER A 321 -5.54 -14.51 5.72
C SER A 321 -4.19 -14.77 6.43
N GLY A 322 -3.74 -13.85 7.28
CA GLY A 322 -2.41 -13.87 7.89
C GLY A 322 -1.30 -13.30 6.98
N SER A 323 -0.06 -13.28 7.45
CA SER A 323 0.42 -13.90 8.70
C SER A 323 0.49 -12.98 9.93
N THR A 324 0.00 -11.73 9.88
CA THR A 324 0.05 -10.85 11.06
C THR A 324 -0.92 -11.27 12.16
N ILE A 325 -0.39 -11.40 13.38
CA ILE A 325 -1.15 -11.44 14.63
C ILE A 325 -1.24 -10.03 15.20
N VAL A 326 -2.43 -9.64 15.64
CA VAL A 326 -2.74 -8.36 16.28
C VAL A 326 -3.00 -8.63 17.76
N GLY A 327 -2.27 -7.93 18.64
CA GLY A 327 -2.62 -7.80 20.05
C GLY A 327 -3.16 -6.40 20.28
N ILE A 328 -4.41 -6.26 20.71
CA ILE A 328 -5.05 -4.95 20.93
C ILE A 328 -5.20 -4.68 22.43
N GLY A 329 -5.04 -3.43 22.84
CA GLY A 329 -5.08 -2.97 24.24
C GLY A 329 -3.71 -2.54 24.78
N SER A 330 -2.62 -2.97 24.15
CA SER A 330 -1.25 -2.54 24.46
C SER A 330 -0.39 -2.48 23.19
N PRO A 331 0.52 -1.50 23.06
CA PRO A 331 1.45 -1.42 21.94
C PRO A 331 2.68 -2.31 22.13
N ASP A 332 2.88 -2.86 23.33
CA ASP A 332 4.09 -3.57 23.72
C ASP A 332 4.03 -5.03 23.27
N PRO A 333 5.00 -5.51 22.47
CA PRO A 333 5.12 -6.94 22.15
C PRO A 333 5.45 -7.74 23.42
N PRO A 334 5.00 -9.01 23.53
CA PRO A 334 5.35 -9.83 24.69
C PRO A 334 6.86 -10.13 24.72
N GLN A 335 7.46 -10.13 25.91
CA GLN A 335 8.92 -10.22 26.11
C GLN A 335 9.58 -11.41 25.38
N PHE A 336 8.89 -12.56 25.28
CA PHE A 336 9.44 -13.74 24.62
C PHE A 336 9.81 -13.52 23.15
N VAL A 337 9.22 -12.52 22.47
CA VAL A 337 9.55 -12.22 21.07
C VAL A 337 10.99 -11.71 20.94
N TYR A 338 11.53 -11.08 22.00
CA TYR A 338 12.91 -10.61 22.04
C TYR A 338 13.89 -11.66 22.56
N ASP A 339 13.43 -12.51 23.48
CA ASP A 339 14.29 -13.46 24.19
C ASP A 339 14.53 -14.77 23.42
N ASP A 340 13.62 -15.13 22.51
CA ASP A 340 13.61 -16.40 21.80
C ASP A 340 14.11 -16.23 20.36
N GLU A 341 15.21 -16.91 20.01
CA GLU A 341 15.87 -16.80 18.70
C GLU A 341 14.93 -17.18 17.54
N ASP A 342 13.94 -18.05 17.79
CA ASP A 342 12.92 -18.45 16.81
C ASP A 342 12.08 -17.25 16.31
N TYR A 343 12.09 -16.12 17.03
CA TYR A 343 11.37 -14.89 16.68
C TYR A 343 12.25 -13.69 16.39
N SER A 344 13.57 -13.87 16.26
CA SER A 344 14.53 -12.79 16.00
C SER A 344 14.25 -12.00 14.71
N ASP A 345 13.64 -12.65 13.70
CA ASP A 345 13.27 -12.06 12.40
C ASP A 345 11.79 -11.59 12.33
N VAL A 346 11.06 -11.55 13.45
CA VAL A 346 9.66 -11.11 13.47
C VAL A 346 9.59 -9.60 13.23
N PHE A 347 8.72 -9.20 12.32
CA PHE A 347 8.38 -7.79 12.16
C PHE A 347 7.42 -7.37 13.27
N LEU A 348 7.77 -6.29 13.96
CA LEU A 348 6.98 -5.68 15.02
C LEU A 348 6.66 -4.24 14.64
N SER A 349 5.42 -3.83 14.88
CA SER A 349 5.01 -2.43 14.78
C SER A 349 3.93 -2.18 15.81
N ASP A 350 4.05 -1.09 16.56
CA ASP A 350 2.88 -0.51 17.20
C ASP A 350 1.97 0.08 16.13
N ALA A 351 0.69 0.22 16.46
CA ALA A 351 -0.27 0.90 15.62
C ALA A 351 -1.43 1.47 16.44
N ASN A 352 -2.12 2.42 15.84
CA ASN A 352 -3.39 2.95 16.33
C ASN A 352 -4.40 2.94 15.19
N PHE A 353 -5.68 2.97 15.52
CA PHE A 353 -6.72 3.21 14.53
C PHE A 353 -6.58 4.62 13.96
N ILE A 354 -6.75 4.75 12.65
CA ILE A 354 -6.76 6.06 11.98
C ILE A 354 -7.94 6.14 11.02
N ASN A 355 -8.38 7.37 10.77
CA ASN A 355 -9.42 7.71 9.82
C ASN A 355 -8.92 8.79 8.85
N ARG A 356 -9.75 9.13 7.87
CA ARG A 356 -9.57 10.30 7.02
C ARG A 356 -10.88 11.07 6.89
N GLU A 357 -10.78 12.36 6.67
CA GLU A 357 -11.91 13.21 6.34
C GLU A 357 -12.30 13.04 4.86
N GLU A 358 -13.55 13.38 4.54
CA GLU A 358 -14.02 13.41 3.15
C GLU A 358 -13.18 14.38 2.31
N ASN A 359 -12.82 14.01 1.09
CA ASN A 359 -11.95 14.79 0.19
C ASN A 359 -10.50 14.96 0.65
N GLU A 360 -10.09 14.33 1.75
CA GLU A 360 -8.69 14.23 2.16
C GLU A 360 -8.16 12.79 2.00
N TRP A 361 -6.84 12.67 1.85
CA TRP A 361 -6.18 11.37 1.94
C TRP A 361 -5.63 11.14 3.36
N TYR A 362 -5.40 9.88 3.72
CA TYR A 362 -4.83 9.54 5.02
C TYR A 362 -3.49 10.24 5.26
N LYS A 363 -3.25 10.61 6.52
CA LYS A 363 -2.02 11.27 6.97
C LYS A 363 -1.28 10.32 7.92
N GLU A 364 0.05 10.31 7.83
CA GLU A 364 0.88 9.59 8.80
C GLU A 364 0.75 10.27 10.17
N LEU A 365 0.55 9.50 11.23
CA LEU A 365 0.60 10.04 12.59
C LEU A 365 2.06 10.41 12.89
N VAL A 366 2.34 11.70 13.07
CA VAL A 366 3.64 12.14 13.53
C VAL A 366 3.79 11.67 14.98
N SER A 367 4.71 10.74 15.24
CA SER A 367 5.05 10.39 16.62
C SER A 367 5.48 11.67 17.33
N THR A 368 4.72 12.13 18.32
CA THR A 368 5.17 13.15 19.26
C THR A 368 6.32 12.56 20.06
N THR A 369 7.54 12.62 19.51
CA THR A 369 8.74 12.51 20.31
C THR A 369 8.67 13.61 21.35
N VAL A 370 8.60 13.21 22.61
CA VAL A 370 8.73 14.07 23.79
C VAL A 370 9.83 15.08 23.51
N SER A 371 9.47 16.35 23.42
CA SER A 371 10.43 17.44 23.40
C SER A 371 11.27 17.32 24.66
N ASP A 372 12.56 17.09 24.49
CA ASP A 372 13.55 17.06 25.54
C ASP A 372 13.39 18.33 26.41
N PRO A 373 13.14 18.24 27.73
CA PRO A 373 12.98 19.43 28.59
C PRO A 373 14.27 20.25 28.75
N SER A 374 15.38 19.89 28.09
CA SER A 374 16.69 20.48 28.32
C SER A 374 16.95 21.83 27.61
N GLU A 375 16.01 22.40 26.86
CA GLU A 375 16.20 23.72 26.22
C GLU A 375 15.51 24.90 26.93
N ALA A 376 15.09 24.72 28.18
CA ALA A 376 14.63 25.81 29.03
C ALA A 376 15.68 26.28 30.07
N SER A 377 16.93 26.49 29.65
CA SER A 377 17.88 27.30 30.45
C SER A 377 19.10 27.76 29.64
N ALA A 378 18.93 28.72 28.74
CA ALA A 378 20.03 29.60 28.33
C ALA A 378 19.52 30.80 27.50
N THR A 379 19.03 31.84 28.17
CA THR A 379 19.30 33.22 27.73
C THR A 379 19.11 34.18 28.90
N PHE A 380 20.06 35.12 28.97
CA PHE A 380 20.39 36.06 30.03
C PHE A 380 19.27 36.99 30.50
#